data_AF-A0A3D6ESU5-F1
#
_entry.id   AF-A0A3D6ESU5-F1
#
_cell.length_a   1.000
_cell.length_b   1.000
_cell.length_c   1.000
_cell.angle_alpha   90.00
_cell.angle_beta   90.00
_cell.angle_gamma   90.00
#
_symmetry.space_group_name_H-M   'P 1'
#
loop_
_entity.id
_entity.type
_entity.pdbx_description
1 polymer ?
#
loop_
_entity_poly.entity_id
_entity_poly.type
_entity_poly.pdbx_seq_one_letter_code
_entity_poly.pdbx_strand_id
1 'polypeptide(L)'
;MNGKRKPAKSKMKKLVSITLFALLSLSSFAQGNTRKTDIDLKKSTLEWTGKKLGGEHYGQIQLSAGHLTFNKNKLTGGTFEM
;
A
#
# COMPACT_ATOMS: atom_id res chain seq x y z
N MET A 1 -15.77 -49.34 -24.32
CA MET A 1 -16.37 -47.98 -24.25
C MET A 1 -15.39 -47.05 -23.53
N ASN A 2 -14.86 -46.03 -24.24
CA ASN A 2 -14.44 -44.70 -23.73
C ASN A 2 -13.37 -44.08 -24.64
N GLY A 3 -13.81 -43.49 -25.76
CA GLY A 3 -12.97 -42.61 -26.56
C GLY A 3 -13.05 -41.18 -26.01
N LYS A 4 -12.05 -40.74 -25.25
CA LYS A 4 -11.91 -39.32 -24.89
C LYS A 4 -11.60 -38.54 -26.17
N ARG A 5 -12.60 -37.88 -26.75
CA ARG A 5 -12.43 -37.04 -27.94
C ARG A 5 -11.53 -35.84 -27.60
N LYS A 6 -10.38 -35.73 -28.27
CA LYS A 6 -9.47 -34.59 -28.12
C LYS A 6 -10.15 -33.30 -28.63
N PRO A 7 -10.05 -32.18 -27.90
CA PRO A 7 -10.70 -30.94 -28.32
C PRO A 7 -10.06 -30.37 -29.59
N ALA A 8 -10.88 -29.84 -30.50
CA ALA A 8 -10.43 -29.20 -31.72
C ALA A 8 -9.48 -28.01 -31.44
N LYS A 9 -8.48 -27.77 -32.30
CA LYS A 9 -7.45 -26.73 -32.11
C LYS A 9 -8.03 -25.33 -31.84
N SER A 10 -9.17 -24.97 -32.45
CA SER A 10 -9.86 -23.70 -32.19
C SER A 10 -10.50 -23.63 -30.80
N LYS A 11 -11.05 -24.74 -30.31
CA LYS A 11 -11.55 -24.87 -28.93
C LYS A 11 -10.40 -24.79 -27.92
N MET A 12 -9.25 -25.37 -28.23
CA MET A 12 -8.04 -25.27 -27.41
C MET A 12 -7.51 -23.83 -27.34
N LYS A 13 -7.45 -23.10 -28.46
CA LYS A 13 -7.06 -21.68 -28.47
C LYS A 13 -8.02 -20.80 -27.65
N LYS A 14 -9.33 -21.04 -27.75
CA LYS A 14 -10.34 -20.35 -26.91
C LYS A 14 -10.15 -20.67 -25.42
N LEU A 15 -9.92 -21.94 -25.07
CA LEU A 15 -9.65 -22.35 -23.69
C LEU A 15 -8.40 -21.66 -23.13
N VAL A 16 -7.29 -21.65 -23.88
CA VAL A 16 -6.05 -20.97 -23.48
C VAL A 16 -6.29 -19.46 -23.29
N SER A 17 -7.05 -18.83 -24.18
CA SER A 17 -7.37 -17.40 -24.07
C SER A 17 -8.23 -17.07 -22.85
N ILE A 18 -9.21 -17.92 -22.52
CA ILE A 18 -10.06 -17.76 -21.32
C ILE A 18 -9.23 -17.96 -20.06
N THR A 19 -8.36 -18.97 -20.04
CA THR A 19 -7.47 -19.24 -18.90
C THR A 19 -6.51 -18.07 -18.67
N LEU A 20 -5.92 -17.52 -19.72
CA LEU A 20 -5.03 -16.36 -19.62
C LEU A 20 -5.76 -15.12 -19.09
N PHE A 21 -6.97 -14.86 -19.60
CA PHE A 21 -7.81 -13.75 -19.12
C PHE A 21 -8.21 -13.93 -17.65
N ALA A 22 -8.55 -15.15 -17.23
CA ALA A 22 -8.83 -15.46 -15.84
C ALA A 22 -7.60 -15.21 -14.95
N LEU A 23 -6.42 -15.70 -15.33
CA LEU A 23 -5.16 -15.50 -14.60
C LEU A 23 -4.81 -14.01 -14.43
N LEU A 24 -5.01 -13.19 -15.46
CA LEU A 24 -4.82 -11.74 -15.42
C LEU A 24 -5.82 -11.03 -14.51
N SER A 25 -7.06 -11.53 -14.41
CA SER A 25 -8.08 -10.92 -13.55
C SER A 25 -7.84 -11.17 -12.05
N LEU A 26 -7.25 -12.31 -11.67
CA LEU A 26 -6.96 -12.63 -10.26
C LEU A 26 -5.84 -11.76 -9.67
N SER A 27 -4.88 -11.29 -10.47
CA SER A 27 -3.76 -10.48 -9.96
C SER A 27 -4.19 -9.11 -9.45
N SER A 28 -5.34 -8.59 -9.89
CA SER A 28 -5.86 -7.28 -9.46
C SER A 28 -6.40 -7.27 -8.02
N PHE A 29 -6.74 -8.44 -7.46
CA PHE A 29 -7.28 -8.54 -6.09
C PHE A 29 -6.19 -8.69 -5.01
N ALA A 30 -4.94 -8.94 -5.39
CA ALA A 30 -3.83 -9.14 -4.45
C ALA A 30 -3.17 -7.81 -4.00
N GLN A 31 -3.55 -6.69 -4.59
CA GLN A 31 -2.94 -5.39 -4.27
C GLN A 31 -3.58 -4.83 -3.00
N GLY A 32 -2.92 -5.04 -1.85
CA GLY A 32 -3.39 -4.53 -0.56
C GLY A 32 -3.61 -3.02 -0.60
N ASN A 33 -4.66 -2.54 0.08
CA ASN A 33 -5.06 -1.13 0.15
C ASN A 33 -4.11 -0.28 1.02
N THR A 34 -2.81 -0.40 0.79
CA THR A 34 -1.79 0.41 1.48
C THR A 34 -1.61 1.70 0.70
N ARG A 35 -1.93 2.83 1.32
CA ARG A 35 -1.74 4.17 0.77
C ARG A 35 -0.68 4.92 1.56
N LYS A 36 0.23 5.59 0.86
CA LYS A 36 1.10 6.61 1.44
C LYS A 36 0.54 7.99 1.12
N THR A 37 0.56 8.88 2.09
CA THR A 37 0.12 10.28 1.95
C THR A 37 1.20 11.17 2.52
N ASP A 38 1.77 12.05 1.70
CA ASP A 38 2.78 12.99 2.14
C ASP A 38 2.21 14.00 3.13
N ILE A 39 3.06 14.45 4.07
CA ILE A 39 2.68 15.47 5.03
C ILE A 39 2.69 16.86 4.39
N ASP A 40 1.83 17.74 4.87
CA ASP A 40 1.84 19.16 4.48
C ASP A 40 2.83 19.89 5.40
N LEU A 41 4.02 20.24 4.89
CA LEU A 41 5.08 20.89 5.67
C LEU A 41 4.67 22.24 6.27
N LYS A 42 3.66 22.92 5.69
CA LYS A 42 3.17 24.20 6.22
C LYS A 42 2.14 24.01 7.32
N LYS A 43 1.50 22.85 7.39
CA LYS A 43 0.46 22.53 8.38
C LYS A 43 0.90 21.52 9.43
N SER A 44 2.04 20.86 9.24
CA SER A 44 2.56 19.86 10.14
C SER A 44 3.61 20.47 11.05
N THR A 45 3.45 20.27 12.35
CA THR A 45 4.36 20.74 13.39
C THR A 45 4.79 19.55 14.23
N LEU A 46 6.10 19.42 14.46
CA LEU A 46 6.64 18.46 15.43
C LEU A 46 7.20 19.24 16.62
N GLU A 47 6.67 18.99 17.81
CA GLU A 47 7.12 19.62 19.06
C GLU A 47 7.70 18.54 19.98
N TRP A 48 8.72 18.90 20.74
CA TRP A 48 9.27 18.05 21.79
C TRP A 48 9.19 18.76 23.14
N THR A 49 9.03 17.96 24.19
CA THR A 49 9.08 18.42 25.57
C THR A 49 9.95 17.46 26.38
N GLY A 50 11.03 17.98 26.95
CA GLY A 50 11.90 17.26 27.86
C GLY A 50 11.69 17.76 29.29
N LYS A 51 11.30 16.88 30.20
CA LYS A 51 11.04 17.22 31.61
C LYS A 51 12.06 16.54 32.53
N LYS A 52 12.53 17.27 33.55
CA LYS A 52 13.36 16.75 34.64
C LYS A 52 12.85 17.25 36.00
N LEU A 53 13.40 16.71 37.09
CA LEU A 53 13.21 17.31 38.41
C LEU A 53 13.82 18.72 38.41
N GLY A 54 12.97 19.73 38.58
CA GLY A 54 13.37 21.14 38.62
C GLY A 54 13.29 21.92 37.30
N GLY A 55 12.71 21.38 36.22
CA GLY A 55 12.42 22.17 35.01
C GLY A 55 11.99 21.38 33.78
N GLU A 56 11.63 22.12 32.72
CA GLU A 56 11.34 21.58 31.39
C GLU A 56 12.04 22.38 30.29
N HIS A 57 12.24 21.74 29.14
CA HIS A 57 12.59 22.37 27.89
C HIS A 57 11.60 21.93 26.83
N TYR A 58 11.22 22.84 25.93
CA TYR A 58 10.39 22.54 24.78
C TYR A 58 10.95 23.21 23.53
N GLY A 59 10.59 22.66 22.37
CA GLY A 59 10.99 23.24 21.10
C GLY A 59 10.25 22.62 19.92
N GLN A 60 10.30 23.32 18.79
CA GLN A 60 9.78 22.84 17.52
C GLN A 60 10.91 22.26 16.67
N ILE A 61 10.64 21.14 16.01
CA ILE A 61 11.50 20.52 15.03
C ILE A 61 10.95 20.88 13.64
N GLN A 62 11.79 21.50 12.81
CA GLN A 62 11.45 21.75 11.42
C GLN A 62 11.45 20.42 10.65
N LEU A 63 10.45 20.20 9.81
CA LEU A 63 10.35 19.00 8.97
C LEU A 63 10.77 19.35 7.54
N SER A 64 11.59 18.50 6.93
CA SER A 64 12.00 18.60 5.53
C SER A 64 11.17 17.70 4.61
N ALA A 65 10.70 16.55 5.12
CA ALA A 65 9.80 15.63 4.42
C ALA A 65 9.07 14.68 5.39
N GLY A 66 8.11 13.92 4.86
CA GLY A 66 7.48 12.84 5.60
C GLY A 66 6.24 12.28 4.92
N HIS A 67 5.81 11.09 5.33
CA HIS A 67 4.58 10.48 4.83
C HIS A 67 3.92 9.62 5.90
N LEU A 68 2.60 9.52 5.81
CA LEU A 68 1.76 8.64 6.61
C LEU A 68 1.34 7.44 5.76
N THR A 69 1.41 6.25 6.36
CA THR A 69 1.00 4.99 5.73
C THR A 69 -0.34 4.54 6.32
N PHE A 70 -1.33 4.35 5.46
CA PHE A 70 -2.65 3.86 5.80
C PHE A 70 -2.87 2.48 5.18
N ASN A 71 -3.44 1.55 5.95
CA ASN A 71 -4.02 0.33 5.42
C ASN A 71 -5.55 0.48 5.48
N LYS A 72 -6.19 0.50 4.31
CA LYS A 72 -7.59 0.93 4.16
C LYS A 72 -7.75 2.35 4.74
N ASN A 73 -8.46 2.48 5.86
CA ASN A 73 -8.71 3.76 6.54
C ASN A 73 -7.99 3.85 7.89
N LYS A 74 -7.11 2.89 8.20
CA LYS A 74 -6.38 2.85 9.47
C LYS A 74 -4.96 3.35 9.25
N LEU A 75 -4.52 4.32 10.04
CA LEU A 75 -3.11 4.72 10.10
C LEU A 75 -2.30 3.55 10.68
N THR A 76 -1.29 3.09 9.93
CA THR A 76 -0.43 1.97 10.33
C THR A 76 1.03 2.35 10.53
N GLY A 77 1.42 3.57 10.17
CA GLY A 77 2.77 4.07 10.39
C GLY A 77 3.07 5.32 9.59
N GLY A 78 4.33 5.70 9.54
CA GLY A 78 4.83 6.86 8.79
C GLY A 78 6.28 7.13 9.10
N THR A 79 6.89 8.02 8.32
CA THR A 79 8.24 8.54 8.57
C THR A 79 8.23 10.06 8.42
N PHE A 80 9.19 10.70 9.08
CA PHE A 80 9.46 12.12 8.95
C PHE A 80 10.97 12.33 8.90
N GLU A 81 11.37 13.37 8.18
CA GLU A 81 12.74 13.82 8.02
C GLU A 81 12.83 15.27 8.50
N MET A 82 13.95 15.61 9.12
CA MET A 82 14.24 16.95 9.65
C MET A 82 15.02 17.78 8.64
#